data_AF-A0A497APB2-F1
#
_entry.id   AF-A0A497APB2-F1
#
_cell.length_a   1.000
_cell.length_b   1.000
_cell.length_c   1.000
_cell.angle_alpha   90.00
_cell.angle_beta   90.00
_cell.angle_gamma   90.00
#
_symmetry.space_group_name_H-M   'P 1'
#
loop_
_entity.id
_entity.type
_entity.pdbx_description
1 polymer ?
#
loop_
_entity_poly.entity_id
_entity_poly.type
_entity_poly.pdbx_seq_one_letter_code
_entity_poly.pdbx_strand_id
1 'polypeptide(L)'
;MNRKNMILVTIVLALAALGAMGQYLSSATHAQKPSAPAGDITPARSDDLTPTLYLPLVLMNHSPGLVQPSDLAYLGAFRLPGGDDAPPTFAYGGQAMTYRPDGDSGGGDEYPGSLFITGHDTVNYVAEISIPAPVSSTNLNALNTATMLQGFSDVRGGLFDAMNEMPRVGMEYLPAQFGQTSAKLHLAWGAHHQDEGSSTQAPSHAWCDLTLSAPNTQGAWWMGETSVERLYRVNDYIFEIPSAWADTHLRGAKLATGRYRDGGWSGMGPNIFAYGPWLDGSPPASDTILATHKLLAYSSSYAGGGDHTLDYYHDSDDWAGGAWLTAGAKSTVVFVGTKGGGDYWWYGYSSPAGDGVPCVHIPQPGEDEPRCYRSSDGSSCVDDFPTCTGYAIDSKGWWSSRFDAQIIFYNPADLAAVKNGTKESYEPQPYATLDIDERLFLSWPSDTDIDCGTGDQRKCRTGAVAYDRANGFLYVLERFSDEAKPVVHVWQVE
;
A
#
# COMPACT_ATOMS: atom_id res chain seq x y z
N MET A 1 -17.77 34.33 28.97
CA MET A 1 -18.22 34.28 27.57
C MET A 1 -19.74 34.38 27.55
N ASN A 2 -20.33 35.37 26.88
CA ASN A 2 -21.76 35.70 27.02
C ASN A 2 -22.66 34.66 26.30
N ARG A 3 -23.82 34.30 26.89
CA ARG A 3 -24.78 33.29 26.36
C ARG A 3 -25.18 33.48 24.89
N LYS A 4 -25.12 34.72 24.37
CA LYS A 4 -25.37 35.02 22.94
C LYS A 4 -24.28 34.51 22.01
N ASN A 5 -23.01 34.45 22.45
CA ASN A 5 -21.91 33.95 21.63
C ASN A 5 -21.90 32.42 21.58
N MET A 6 -22.43 31.75 22.61
CA MET A 6 -22.54 30.29 22.65
C MET A 6 -23.61 29.78 21.67
N ILE A 7 -24.74 30.49 21.56
CA ILE A 7 -25.82 30.14 20.62
C ILE A 7 -25.40 30.36 19.17
N LEU A 8 -24.58 31.39 18.89
CA LEU A 8 -24.10 31.67 17.54
C LEU A 8 -23.11 30.59 17.05
N VAL A 9 -22.24 30.07 17.93
CA VAL A 9 -21.30 28.99 17.60
C VAL A 9 -22.02 27.67 17.33
N THR A 10 -23.07 27.35 18.09
CA THR A 10 -23.88 26.13 17.85
C THR A 10 -24.67 26.19 16.54
N ILE A 11 -25.15 27.37 16.14
CA ILE A 11 -25.87 27.56 14.87
C ILE A 11 -24.92 27.46 13.65
N VAL A 12 -23.68 27.97 13.78
CA VAL A 12 -22.67 27.85 12.72
C VAL A 12 -22.20 26.41 12.54
N LEU A 13 -22.04 25.64 13.63
CA LEU A 13 -21.71 24.21 13.57
C LEU A 13 -22.85 23.36 12.97
N ALA A 14 -24.11 23.70 13.26
CA ALA A 14 -25.26 23.01 12.67
C ALA A 14 -25.42 23.30 11.17
N LEU A 15 -25.11 24.53 10.71
CA LEU A 15 -25.16 24.90 9.29
C LEU A 15 -24.00 24.30 8.47
N ALA A 16 -22.83 24.08 9.08
CA ALA A 16 -21.73 23.35 8.44
C ALA A 16 -22.06 21.86 8.26
N ALA A 17 -22.75 21.25 9.25
CA ALA A 17 -23.22 19.86 9.16
C ALA A 17 -24.32 19.65 8.10
N LEU A 18 -25.19 20.66 7.88
CA LEU A 18 -26.21 20.62 6.83
C LEU A 18 -25.66 20.90 5.42
N GLY A 19 -24.55 21.63 5.30
CA GLY A 19 -23.85 21.84 4.02
C GLY A 19 -23.19 20.56 3.48
N ALA A 20 -22.67 19.71 4.37
CA ALA A 20 -22.05 18.44 4.02
C ALA A 20 -23.05 17.35 3.56
N MET A 21 -24.33 17.47 3.92
CA MET A 21 -25.39 16.55 3.48
C MET A 21 -25.97 16.88 2.10
N GLY A 22 -25.77 18.11 1.59
CA GLY A 22 -26.42 18.60 0.36
C GLY A 22 -25.72 18.29 -0.96
N GLN A 23 -24.54 17.66 -0.94
CA GLN A 23 -23.74 17.41 -2.15
C GLN A 23 -23.62 15.93 -2.54
N TYR A 24 -24.35 15.04 -1.84
CA TYR A 24 -24.42 13.60 -2.15
C TYR A 24 -25.38 13.24 -3.29
N LEU A 25 -25.89 14.22 -4.05
CA LEU A 25 -26.81 13.97 -5.15
C LEU A 25 -26.24 14.50 -6.48
N SER A 26 -26.15 13.58 -7.44
CA SER A 26 -25.63 13.69 -8.80
C SER A 26 -24.15 13.29 -8.89
N SER A 27 -23.76 12.17 -9.50
CA SER A 27 -24.17 11.74 -10.83
C SER A 27 -23.84 10.26 -11.04
N ALA A 28 -24.82 9.42 -11.37
CA ALA A 28 -24.61 8.03 -11.79
C ALA A 28 -25.24 7.81 -13.16
N THR A 29 -24.42 7.46 -14.16
CA THR A 29 -24.89 6.88 -15.43
C THR A 29 -23.92 5.80 -15.94
N HIS A 30 -24.19 4.57 -15.53
CA HIS A 30 -24.38 3.32 -16.30
C HIS A 30 -23.33 2.83 -17.33
N ALA A 31 -22.94 1.55 -17.16
CA ALA A 31 -22.73 0.58 -18.25
C ALA A 31 -23.05 -0.86 -17.79
N GLN A 32 -24.07 -1.49 -18.39
CA GLN A 32 -24.47 -2.89 -18.18
C GLN A 32 -23.58 -3.86 -18.98
N LYS A 33 -23.16 -4.98 -18.36
CA LYS A 33 -22.51 -6.13 -19.04
C LYS A 33 -23.55 -7.20 -19.42
N PRO A 34 -23.56 -7.75 -20.65
CA PRO A 34 -24.52 -8.77 -21.06
C PRO A 34 -24.16 -10.18 -20.56
N SER A 35 -25.17 -10.96 -20.20
CA SER A 35 -25.10 -12.34 -19.72
C SER A 35 -24.94 -13.36 -20.86
N ALA A 36 -24.13 -14.40 -20.62
CA ALA A 36 -23.97 -15.56 -21.51
C ALA A 36 -24.98 -16.67 -21.17
N PRO A 37 -25.46 -17.46 -22.15
CA PRO A 37 -26.50 -18.46 -21.94
C PRO A 37 -25.98 -19.77 -21.32
N ALA A 38 -26.80 -20.35 -20.44
CA ALA A 38 -26.58 -21.63 -19.79
C ALA A 38 -26.68 -22.81 -20.78
N GLY A 39 -25.72 -23.73 -20.72
CA GLY A 39 -25.76 -25.02 -21.42
C GLY A 39 -25.85 -26.18 -20.42
N ASP A 40 -26.83 -27.06 -20.63
CA ASP A 40 -27.09 -28.26 -19.85
C ASP A 40 -25.89 -29.23 -19.83
N ILE A 41 -25.55 -29.75 -18.66
CA ILE A 41 -24.60 -30.86 -18.50
C ILE A 41 -25.32 -32.02 -17.79
N THR A 42 -25.49 -33.12 -18.51
CA THR A 42 -25.99 -34.39 -17.97
C THR A 42 -24.90 -35.11 -17.18
N PRO A 43 -25.21 -35.77 -16.05
CA PRO A 43 -24.21 -36.43 -15.21
C PRO A 43 -23.82 -37.79 -15.80
N ALA A 44 -22.51 -38.01 -15.98
CA ALA A 44 -21.96 -39.31 -16.34
C ALA A 44 -21.71 -40.17 -15.09
N ARG A 45 -21.99 -41.46 -15.27
CA ARG A 45 -22.05 -42.57 -14.32
C ARG A 45 -20.71 -42.89 -13.66
N SER A 46 -20.76 -43.08 -12.34
CA SER A 46 -19.72 -43.69 -11.51
C SER A 46 -19.57 -45.17 -11.84
N ASP A 47 -18.36 -45.64 -12.14
CA ASP A 47 -17.84 -46.99 -11.87
C ASP A 47 -16.43 -47.08 -12.50
N ASP A 48 -15.37 -46.83 -11.71
CA ASP A 48 -14.03 -47.43 -11.77
C ASP A 48 -13.01 -46.54 -11.01
N LEU A 49 -12.84 -46.78 -9.71
CA LEU A 49 -11.80 -46.17 -8.88
C LEU A 49 -10.72 -47.21 -8.56
N THR A 50 -9.62 -47.18 -9.32
CA THR A 50 -8.30 -47.61 -8.83
C THR A 50 -7.53 -46.37 -8.40
N PRO A 51 -6.99 -46.28 -7.17
CA PRO A 51 -6.31 -45.08 -6.70
C PRO A 51 -4.91 -45.00 -7.31
N THR A 52 -4.79 -44.31 -8.43
CA THR A 52 -3.50 -43.86 -8.95
C THR A 52 -3.13 -42.60 -8.16
N LEU A 53 -2.14 -42.71 -7.27
CA LEU A 53 -1.59 -41.61 -6.50
C LEU A 53 -0.90 -40.62 -7.45
N TYR A 54 -1.64 -39.65 -7.98
CA TYR A 54 -1.06 -38.49 -8.66
C TYR A 54 -0.59 -37.52 -7.58
N LEU A 55 0.69 -37.58 -7.19
CA LEU A 55 1.34 -36.38 -6.67
C LEU A 55 1.43 -35.40 -7.86
N PRO A 56 0.84 -34.20 -7.80
CA PRO A 56 1.28 -33.15 -8.69
C PRO A 56 2.70 -32.82 -8.23
N LEU A 57 3.69 -33.28 -8.98
CA LEU A 57 5.01 -32.68 -8.96
C LEU A 57 4.78 -31.26 -9.50
N VAL A 58 4.53 -30.29 -8.61
CA VAL A 58 4.64 -28.88 -8.95
C VAL A 58 6.11 -28.68 -9.26
N LEU A 59 6.46 -28.85 -10.54
CA LEU A 59 7.67 -28.30 -11.10
C LEU A 59 7.52 -26.79 -10.93
N MET A 60 7.99 -26.26 -9.81
CA MET A 60 8.33 -24.84 -9.69
C MET A 60 9.30 -24.57 -10.85
N ASN A 61 8.78 -23.98 -11.93
CA ASN A 61 9.58 -23.47 -13.01
C ASN A 61 10.51 -22.41 -12.40
N HIS A 62 11.68 -22.84 -11.96
CA HIS A 62 12.77 -21.96 -11.60
C HIS A 62 13.20 -21.29 -12.89
N SER A 63 12.63 -20.12 -13.18
CA SER A 63 13.20 -19.23 -14.17
C SER A 63 14.58 -18.83 -13.62
N PRO A 64 15.69 -19.25 -14.22
CA PRO A 64 17.01 -18.92 -13.70
C PRO A 64 17.13 -17.39 -13.64
N GLY A 65 17.45 -16.86 -12.45
CA GLY A 65 17.60 -15.42 -12.22
C GLY A 65 16.38 -14.69 -11.62
N LEU A 66 15.34 -15.39 -11.18
CA LEU A 66 14.29 -14.79 -10.32
C LEU A 66 14.55 -15.11 -8.85
N VAL A 67 14.35 -14.12 -7.97
CA VAL A 67 14.30 -14.32 -6.51
C VAL A 67 13.03 -15.10 -6.17
N GLN A 68 13.15 -16.26 -5.53
CA GLN A 68 12.00 -17.07 -5.12
C GLN A 68 11.59 -16.75 -3.68
N PRO A 69 10.36 -17.11 -3.25
CA PRO A 69 9.98 -17.07 -1.84
C PRO A 69 10.98 -17.76 -0.90
N SER A 70 11.60 -18.86 -1.34
CA SER A 70 12.61 -19.59 -0.58
C SER A 70 13.94 -18.85 -0.41
N ASP A 71 14.15 -17.76 -1.16
CA ASP A 71 15.34 -16.92 -1.06
C ASP A 71 15.19 -15.84 0.02
N LEU A 72 14.03 -15.73 0.67
CA LEU A 72 13.78 -14.79 1.77
C LEU A 72 13.92 -15.50 3.12
N ALA A 73 15.06 -15.32 3.78
CA ALA A 73 15.32 -15.84 5.11
C ALA A 73 14.93 -14.81 6.19
N TYR A 74 13.96 -15.14 7.04
CA TYR A 74 13.53 -14.26 8.12
C TYR A 74 14.61 -14.15 9.22
N LEU A 75 15.05 -12.93 9.53
CA LEU A 75 16.08 -12.66 10.55
C LEU A 75 15.49 -12.29 11.90
N GLY A 76 14.26 -11.75 11.93
CA GLY A 76 13.60 -11.30 13.15
C GLY A 76 12.97 -9.93 12.99
N ALA A 77 12.75 -9.26 14.12
CA ALA A 77 12.16 -7.93 14.16
C ALA A 77 12.86 -7.01 15.18
N PHE A 78 12.60 -5.71 15.08
CA PHE A 78 13.01 -4.70 16.07
C PHE A 78 11.95 -3.60 16.23
N ARG A 79 12.00 -2.91 17.37
CA ARG A 79 11.02 -1.88 17.76
C ARG A 79 11.48 -0.49 17.35
N LEU A 80 10.52 0.38 17.07
CA LEU A 80 10.74 1.81 16.88
C LEU A 80 10.94 2.54 18.23
N PRO A 81 11.78 3.59 18.30
CA PRO A 81 11.98 4.37 19.53
C PRO A 81 10.74 5.19 19.91
N GLY A 82 10.70 5.67 21.15
CA GLY A 82 9.62 6.51 21.68
C GLY A 82 8.39 5.72 22.18
N GLY A 83 7.34 6.44 22.57
CA GLY A 83 6.10 5.90 23.15
C GLY A 83 4.86 6.72 22.78
N ASP A 84 3.75 6.50 23.50
CA ASP A 84 2.40 7.04 23.26
C ASP A 84 2.23 8.54 23.59
N ASP A 85 3.27 9.34 23.38
CA ASP A 85 3.16 10.79 23.46
C ASP A 85 2.19 11.31 22.38
N ALA A 86 1.66 12.52 22.58
CA ALA A 86 0.95 13.21 21.50
C ALA A 86 1.87 13.38 20.28
N PRO A 87 1.34 13.37 19.04
CA PRO A 87 2.16 13.59 17.85
C PRO A 87 3.08 14.81 17.98
N PRO A 88 4.34 14.72 17.51
CA PRO A 88 4.83 13.67 16.62
C PRO A 88 5.37 12.43 17.36
N THR A 89 4.87 11.25 16.98
CA THR A 89 5.32 9.91 17.42
C THR A 89 5.23 8.93 16.26
N PHE A 90 5.64 7.68 16.46
CA PHE A 90 5.42 6.59 15.49
C PHE A 90 4.06 5.89 15.66
N ALA A 91 3.28 6.21 16.70
CA ALA A 91 1.96 5.62 16.88
C ALA A 91 1.08 5.92 15.65
N TYR A 92 0.30 4.93 15.20
CA TYR A 92 -0.53 5.00 13.99
C TYR A 92 0.24 5.19 12.67
N GLY A 93 1.58 5.17 12.72
CA GLY A 93 2.44 5.39 11.56
C GLY A 93 2.56 4.18 10.62
N GLY A 94 3.60 4.25 9.79
CA GLY A 94 3.98 3.19 8.86
C GLY A 94 3.51 3.37 7.42
N GLN A 95 3.20 4.62 7.04
CA GLN A 95 2.81 4.96 5.66
C GLN A 95 4.00 4.91 4.69
N ALA A 96 5.18 5.39 5.09
CA ALA A 96 6.35 5.41 4.23
C ALA A 96 7.64 5.08 5.00
N MET A 97 8.55 4.35 4.35
CA MET A 97 9.86 3.97 4.88
C MET A 97 10.84 3.82 3.73
N THR A 98 12.09 4.26 3.91
CA THR A 98 13.17 4.02 2.94
C THR A 98 14.52 3.84 3.64
N TYR A 99 15.42 3.10 3.00
CA TYR A 99 16.76 2.80 3.51
C TYR A 99 17.78 3.84 3.03
N ARG A 100 18.61 4.31 3.97
CA ARG A 100 19.71 5.23 3.71
C ARG A 100 21.05 4.52 3.98
N PRO A 101 21.85 4.21 2.93
CA PRO A 101 23.10 3.47 3.08
C PRO A 101 24.20 4.19 3.87
N ASP A 102 24.26 5.52 3.81
CA ASP A 102 25.25 6.34 4.52
C ASP A 102 24.77 6.82 5.90
N GLY A 103 23.58 6.38 6.31
CA GLY A 103 23.05 6.55 7.65
C GLY A 103 23.89 5.82 8.69
N ASP A 104 23.84 6.30 9.93
CA ASP A 104 24.50 5.66 11.09
C ASP A 104 25.95 5.17 10.83
N SER A 105 26.74 5.93 10.08
CA SER A 105 28.10 5.54 9.64
C SER A 105 29.12 5.32 10.78
N GLY A 106 28.73 5.58 12.03
CA GLY A 106 29.48 5.27 13.25
C GLY A 106 29.03 3.99 13.97
N GLY A 107 27.96 3.34 13.50
CA GLY A 107 27.45 2.07 14.00
C GLY A 107 28.44 0.93 13.70
N GLY A 108 28.80 0.17 14.73
CA GLY A 108 29.71 -0.97 14.63
C GLY A 108 28.99 -2.32 14.55
N ASP A 109 27.70 -2.33 14.22
CA ASP A 109 26.88 -3.54 14.12
C ASP A 109 26.82 -4.09 12.70
N GLU A 110 26.17 -5.25 12.54
CA GLU A 110 26.03 -5.96 11.26
C GLU A 110 24.93 -5.36 10.36
N TYR A 111 24.29 -4.26 10.77
CA TYR A 111 23.13 -3.66 10.11
C TYR A 111 23.38 -2.19 9.77
N PRO A 112 24.29 -1.91 8.82
CA PRO A 112 24.71 -0.55 8.50
C PRO A 112 23.59 0.27 7.87
N GLY A 113 23.71 1.59 7.96
CA GLY A 113 22.73 2.51 7.40
C GLY A 113 21.67 2.94 8.42
N SER A 114 20.61 3.56 7.92
CA SER A 114 19.48 4.03 8.72
C SER A 114 18.18 3.90 7.94
N LEU A 115 17.06 4.09 8.62
CA LEU A 115 15.74 4.17 8.00
C LEU A 115 15.16 5.57 8.19
N PHE A 116 14.72 6.19 7.09
CA PHE A 116 13.76 7.29 7.17
C PHE A 116 12.36 6.68 7.25
N ILE A 117 11.54 7.15 8.20
CA ILE A 117 10.20 6.61 8.45
C ILE A 117 9.23 7.76 8.75
N THR A 118 8.00 7.69 8.21
CA THR A 118 6.93 8.61 8.61
C THR A 118 6.37 8.24 9.98
N GLY A 119 6.13 9.26 10.80
CA GLY A 119 5.43 9.16 12.08
C GLY A 119 3.92 9.00 11.90
N HIS A 120 3.18 9.47 12.91
CA HIS A 120 1.72 9.37 12.98
C HIS A 120 1.04 9.84 11.70
N ASP A 121 0.09 9.04 11.23
CA ASP A 121 -0.66 9.19 9.96
C ASP A 121 -1.47 10.50 9.79
N THR A 122 -1.66 11.30 10.84
CA THR A 122 -2.34 12.60 10.78
C THR A 122 -1.39 13.73 10.40
N VAL A 123 -0.10 13.60 10.70
CA VAL A 123 0.93 14.63 10.43
C VAL A 123 2.01 14.16 9.47
N ASN A 124 2.35 12.87 9.48
CA ASN A 124 3.37 12.20 8.67
C ASN A 124 4.71 12.93 8.63
N TYR A 125 5.13 13.49 9.77
CA TYR A 125 6.49 14.01 9.91
C TYR A 125 7.49 12.87 9.77
N VAL A 126 8.63 13.14 9.14
CA VAL A 126 9.66 12.13 8.89
C VAL A 126 10.69 12.18 9.99
N ALA A 127 11.13 11.01 10.44
CA ALA A 127 12.25 10.82 11.35
C ALA A 127 13.29 9.87 10.73
N GLU A 128 14.52 9.92 11.22
CA GLU A 128 15.58 8.96 10.87
C GLU A 128 15.94 8.13 12.11
N ILE A 129 16.02 6.81 11.96
CA ILE A 129 16.36 5.88 13.04
C ILE A 129 17.52 4.96 12.66
N SER A 130 18.27 4.49 13.65
CA SER A 130 19.24 3.40 13.48
C SER A 130 18.56 2.05 13.24
N ILE A 131 19.34 1.05 12.83
CA ILE A 131 18.88 -0.31 12.57
C ILE A 131 19.59 -1.24 13.57
N PRO A 132 18.97 -1.63 14.68
CA PRO A 132 19.58 -2.57 15.61
C PRO A 132 19.50 -3.99 15.03
N ALA A 133 20.27 -4.92 15.61
CA ALA A 133 20.14 -6.33 15.27
C ALA A 133 18.69 -6.83 15.46
N PRO A 134 18.03 -7.38 14.44
CA PRO A 134 16.71 -7.98 14.56
C PRO A 134 16.78 -9.22 15.44
N VAL A 135 15.72 -9.45 16.21
CA VAL A 135 15.61 -10.60 17.11
C VAL A 135 14.49 -11.50 16.62
N SER A 136 14.80 -12.78 16.38
CA SER A 136 13.79 -13.79 16.07
C SER A 136 13.06 -14.20 17.35
N SER A 137 11.93 -13.55 17.63
CA SER A 137 11.13 -13.77 18.84
C SER A 137 9.68 -13.38 18.58
N THR A 138 8.75 -14.13 19.17
CA THR A 138 7.31 -13.78 19.22
C THR A 138 6.95 -12.94 20.46
N ASN A 139 7.92 -12.65 21.33
CA ASN A 139 7.77 -11.75 22.46
C ASN A 139 8.35 -10.36 22.12
N LEU A 140 7.48 -9.35 22.00
CA LEU A 140 7.84 -7.95 21.73
C LEU A 140 8.88 -7.40 22.71
N ASN A 141 8.81 -7.77 23.98
CA ASN A 141 9.73 -7.28 25.01
C ASN A 141 11.15 -7.84 24.88
N ALA A 142 11.36 -8.85 24.04
CA ALA A 142 12.68 -9.41 23.75
C ALA A 142 13.37 -8.76 22.54
N LEU A 143 12.65 -7.92 21.79
CA LEU A 143 13.20 -7.25 20.61
C LEU A 143 14.14 -6.11 21.02
N ASN A 144 15.16 -5.87 20.19
CA ASN A 144 15.95 -4.65 20.29
C ASN A 144 15.12 -3.44 19.83
N THR A 145 15.48 -2.26 20.33
CA THR A 145 14.82 -0.99 19.97
C THR A 145 15.81 -0.10 19.25
N ALA A 146 15.40 0.44 18.10
CA ALA A 146 16.17 1.42 17.36
C ALA A 146 16.34 2.73 18.14
N THR A 147 17.29 3.57 17.74
CA THR A 147 17.54 4.89 18.32
C THR A 147 17.21 5.99 17.32
N MET A 148 16.83 7.16 17.82
CA MET A 148 16.55 8.33 16.99
C MET A 148 17.86 8.99 16.53
N LEU A 149 18.04 9.15 15.22
CA LEU A 149 19.20 9.84 14.61
C LEU A 149 18.83 11.27 14.20
N GLN A 150 17.65 11.46 13.60
CA GLN A 150 17.03 12.76 13.35
C GLN A 150 15.59 12.73 13.84
N GLY A 151 15.20 13.73 14.65
CA GLY A 151 13.83 13.83 15.15
C GLY A 151 12.80 14.17 14.06
N PHE A 152 11.53 13.95 14.39
CA PHE A 152 10.40 14.23 13.51
C PHE A 152 10.43 15.67 12.95
N SER A 153 10.41 15.78 11.63
CA SER A 153 10.37 17.07 10.93
C SER A 153 9.34 17.05 9.79
N ASP A 154 8.74 18.21 9.55
CA ASP A 154 7.87 18.41 8.39
C ASP A 154 8.71 18.63 7.12
N VAL A 155 8.82 17.58 6.30
CA VAL A 155 9.59 17.63 5.05
C VAL A 155 8.77 18.11 3.85
N ARG A 156 7.48 18.42 4.03
CA ARG A 156 6.56 18.72 2.92
C ARG A 156 6.78 20.12 2.35
N GLY A 157 7.37 21.03 3.13
CA GLY A 157 7.62 22.41 2.71
C GLY A 157 6.36 23.20 2.36
N GLY A 158 5.19 22.80 2.88
CA GLY A 158 3.89 23.40 2.57
C GLY A 158 3.32 23.02 1.19
N LEU A 159 3.90 22.05 0.49
CA LEU A 159 3.50 21.70 -0.88
C LEU A 159 2.20 20.87 -0.97
N PHE A 160 1.79 20.21 0.12
CA PHE A 160 0.74 19.17 0.10
C PHE A 160 -0.45 19.47 1.02
N ASP A 161 -0.64 20.73 1.42
CA ASP A 161 -1.70 21.13 2.37
C ASP A 161 -3.12 20.75 1.90
N ALA A 162 -3.31 20.68 0.58
CA ALA A 162 -4.57 20.24 -0.04
C ALA A 162 -4.86 18.74 0.13
N MET A 163 -3.86 17.92 0.49
CA MET A 163 -3.95 16.46 0.60
C MET A 163 -3.69 16.00 2.04
N ASN A 164 -4.40 16.58 3.00
CA ASN A 164 -4.22 16.32 4.44
C ASN A 164 -5.28 15.37 5.05
N GLU A 165 -6.34 15.05 4.32
CA GLU A 165 -7.36 14.09 4.75
C GLU A 165 -6.89 12.66 4.46
N MET A 166 -6.52 11.94 5.53
CA MET A 166 -6.05 10.55 5.48
C MET A 166 -5.00 10.33 4.37
N PRO A 167 -3.84 11.00 4.50
CA PRO A 167 -2.87 11.06 3.43
C PRO A 167 -2.29 9.68 3.08
N ARG A 168 -1.99 9.51 1.80
CA ARG A 168 -1.18 8.42 1.24
C ARG A 168 0.23 8.96 1.01
N VAL A 169 1.26 8.23 1.43
CA VAL A 169 2.63 8.76 1.47
C VAL A 169 3.62 7.75 0.95
N GLY A 170 4.29 8.09 -0.15
CA GLY A 170 5.44 7.34 -0.66
C GLY A 170 6.74 8.08 -0.36
N MET A 171 7.81 7.33 -0.09
CA MET A 171 9.11 7.91 0.21
C MET A 171 10.24 7.01 -0.29
N GLU A 172 11.24 7.56 -0.95
CA GLU A 172 12.42 6.80 -1.37
C GLU A 172 13.70 7.63 -1.36
N TYR A 173 14.74 7.10 -0.73
CA TYR A 173 16.09 7.64 -0.81
C TYR A 173 16.70 7.30 -2.16
N LEU A 174 17.38 8.28 -2.77
CA LEU A 174 18.21 8.02 -3.94
C LEU A 174 19.52 8.82 -3.84
N PRO A 175 20.68 8.22 -4.20
CA PRO A 175 21.92 8.99 -4.34
C PRO A 175 21.77 10.10 -5.37
N ALA A 176 22.66 11.09 -5.33
CA ALA A 176 22.63 12.23 -6.24
C ALA A 176 22.55 11.78 -7.70
N GLN A 177 21.53 12.26 -8.42
CA GLN A 177 21.39 12.04 -9.86
C GLN A 177 21.95 13.25 -10.64
N PHE A 178 21.85 13.20 -11.97
CA PHE A 178 22.39 14.24 -12.84
C PHE A 178 21.86 15.63 -12.44
N GLY A 179 22.78 16.59 -12.25
CA GLY A 179 22.43 17.96 -11.84
C GLY A 179 22.19 18.15 -10.33
N GLN A 180 22.36 17.10 -9.52
CA GLN A 180 22.27 17.19 -8.06
C GLN A 180 23.66 17.09 -7.43
N THR A 181 23.88 17.82 -6.34
CA THR A 181 25.13 17.80 -5.57
C THR A 181 25.09 16.89 -4.35
N SER A 182 23.91 16.41 -3.99
CA SER A 182 23.66 15.55 -2.83
C SER A 182 22.55 14.55 -3.15
N ALA A 183 22.53 13.44 -2.42
CA ALA A 183 21.39 12.54 -2.37
C ALA A 183 20.11 13.27 -1.93
N LYS A 184 18.97 12.71 -2.33
CA LYS A 184 17.63 13.27 -2.08
C LYS A 184 16.71 12.23 -1.48
N LEU A 185 15.74 12.71 -0.73
CA LEU A 185 14.58 11.95 -0.30
C LEU A 185 13.42 12.34 -1.24
N HIS A 186 12.98 11.40 -2.08
CA HIS A 186 11.85 11.58 -2.99
C HIS A 186 10.55 11.30 -2.24
N LEU A 187 9.53 12.12 -2.50
CA LEU A 187 8.27 12.12 -1.77
C LEU A 187 7.10 12.00 -2.76
N ALA A 188 6.09 11.23 -2.36
CA ALA A 188 4.77 11.22 -2.97
C ALA A 188 3.70 11.45 -1.90
N TRP A 189 2.68 12.23 -2.23
CA TRP A 189 1.57 12.56 -1.34
C TRP A 189 0.24 12.46 -2.07
N GLY A 190 -0.74 11.78 -1.46
CA GLY A 190 -2.10 11.67 -1.96
C GLY A 190 -3.12 11.89 -0.85
N ALA A 191 -4.37 12.18 -1.21
CA ALA A 191 -5.49 12.24 -0.28
C ALA A 191 -6.34 10.97 -0.36
N HIS A 192 -7.11 10.65 0.68
CA HIS A 192 -8.03 9.50 0.65
C HIS A 192 -9.02 9.56 -0.52
N HIS A 193 -9.61 10.72 -0.75
CA HIS A 193 -10.35 11.06 -1.97
C HIS A 193 -9.61 12.14 -2.74
N GLN A 194 -9.26 11.83 -3.98
CA GLN A 194 -8.55 12.71 -4.88
C GLN A 194 -9.26 12.82 -6.22
N ASP A 195 -10.37 13.54 -6.24
CA ASP A 195 -11.27 13.58 -7.40
C ASP A 195 -10.97 14.75 -8.34
N GLU A 196 -11.24 14.56 -9.62
CA GLU A 196 -11.15 15.62 -10.61
C GLU A 196 -12.15 16.76 -10.28
N GLY A 197 -11.65 18.00 -10.34
CA GLY A 197 -12.40 19.20 -9.97
C GLY A 197 -12.50 19.48 -8.47
N SER A 198 -11.94 18.62 -7.61
CA SER A 198 -11.94 18.82 -6.15
C SER A 198 -10.74 19.64 -5.67
N SER A 199 -10.78 20.08 -4.41
CA SER A 199 -9.66 20.82 -3.79
C SER A 199 -8.39 20.00 -3.62
N THR A 200 -8.47 18.67 -3.71
CA THR A 200 -7.34 17.74 -3.56
C THR A 200 -6.66 17.41 -4.89
N GLN A 201 -7.17 17.94 -6.02
CA GLN A 201 -6.50 17.89 -7.32
C GLN A 201 -5.27 18.81 -7.32
N ALA A 202 -4.17 18.31 -6.75
CA ALA A 202 -2.89 18.99 -6.63
C ALA A 202 -1.73 18.06 -7.04
N PRO A 203 -0.58 18.61 -7.45
CA PRO A 203 0.60 17.79 -7.77
C PRO A 203 1.10 17.04 -6.53
N SER A 204 1.52 15.79 -6.74
CA SER A 204 1.71 14.82 -5.67
C SER A 204 3.17 14.49 -5.35
N HIS A 205 4.12 14.88 -6.20
CA HIS A 205 5.53 14.46 -6.03
C HIS A 205 6.47 15.61 -5.75
N ALA A 206 7.47 15.36 -4.90
CA ALA A 206 8.51 16.31 -4.54
C ALA A 206 9.83 15.58 -4.24
N TRP A 207 10.88 16.33 -3.94
CA TRP A 207 12.03 15.81 -3.23
C TRP A 207 12.50 16.79 -2.15
N CYS A 208 13.29 16.32 -1.20
CA CYS A 208 13.96 17.15 -0.20
C CYS A 208 15.39 16.66 0.07
N ASP A 209 16.17 17.51 0.74
CA ASP A 209 17.47 17.20 1.30
C ASP A 209 17.34 16.28 2.53
N LEU A 210 18.39 15.52 2.84
CA LEU A 210 18.37 14.49 3.88
C LEU A 210 18.45 15.04 5.32
N THR A 211 18.79 16.32 5.48
CA THR A 211 18.75 16.99 6.79
C THR A 211 17.31 17.40 7.07
N LEU A 212 16.58 16.60 7.84
CA LEU A 212 15.12 16.71 7.99
C LEU A 212 14.68 18.05 8.59
N SER A 213 15.51 18.65 9.45
CA SER A 213 15.27 19.97 10.04
C SER A 213 15.47 21.15 9.07
N ALA A 214 16.07 20.90 7.92
CA ALA A 214 16.30 21.86 6.85
C ALA A 214 16.05 21.18 5.48
N PRO A 215 14.81 20.75 5.20
CA PRO A 215 14.53 19.81 4.11
C PRO A 215 14.69 20.44 2.72
N ASN A 216 14.63 21.77 2.58
CA ASN A 216 14.83 22.44 1.29
C ASN A 216 14.00 21.81 0.14
N THR A 217 12.73 21.51 0.44
CA THR A 217 11.84 20.76 -0.43
C THR A 217 11.61 21.46 -1.77
N GLN A 218 11.71 20.71 -2.87
CA GLN A 218 11.47 21.19 -4.24
C GLN A 218 10.30 20.43 -4.86
N GLY A 219 9.50 21.13 -5.66
CA GLY A 219 8.26 20.60 -6.24
C GLY A 219 7.11 21.60 -6.13
N ALA A 220 5.85 21.16 -6.10
CA ALA A 220 5.40 19.80 -6.38
C ALA A 220 5.25 19.56 -7.90
N TRP A 221 5.27 18.31 -8.33
CA TRP A 221 5.14 17.89 -9.73
C TRP A 221 4.00 16.87 -9.91
N TRP A 222 3.50 16.78 -11.15
CA TRP A 222 2.50 15.81 -11.55
C TRP A 222 3.15 14.56 -12.16
N MET A 223 2.51 13.41 -11.98
CA MET A 223 2.89 12.13 -12.61
C MET A 223 1.75 11.56 -13.44
N GLY A 224 2.05 10.86 -14.52
CA GLY A 224 1.05 10.23 -15.37
C GLY A 224 0.48 11.18 -16.43
N GLU A 225 -0.10 10.58 -17.46
CA GLU A 225 -0.57 11.26 -18.67
C GLU A 225 -2.04 11.67 -18.57
N THR A 226 -2.84 10.90 -17.81
CA THR A 226 -4.28 11.14 -17.62
C THR A 226 -4.61 11.64 -16.21
N SER A 227 -5.77 12.29 -16.03
CA SER A 227 -6.25 12.71 -14.70
C SER A 227 -6.40 11.51 -13.74
N VAL A 228 -6.93 10.38 -14.22
CA VAL A 228 -7.08 9.16 -13.41
C VAL A 228 -5.74 8.65 -12.88
N GLU A 229 -4.70 8.66 -13.73
CA GLU A 229 -3.36 8.25 -13.31
C GLU A 229 -2.80 9.18 -12.23
N ARG A 230 -2.90 10.50 -12.45
CA ARG A 230 -2.37 11.54 -11.56
C ARG A 230 -2.90 11.45 -10.14
N LEU A 231 -4.18 11.11 -9.98
CA LEU A 231 -4.87 11.27 -8.71
C LEU A 231 -4.95 9.98 -7.90
N TYR A 232 -5.16 8.83 -8.56
CA TYR A 232 -5.41 7.58 -7.85
C TYR A 232 -4.38 6.49 -8.09
N ARG A 233 -3.34 6.66 -8.93
CA ARG A 233 -2.45 5.54 -9.29
C ARG A 233 -0.99 5.68 -8.91
N VAL A 234 -0.56 6.83 -8.39
CA VAL A 234 0.86 7.19 -8.38
C VAL A 234 1.41 7.64 -7.02
N ASN A 235 0.60 7.78 -5.97
CA ASN A 235 0.97 8.56 -4.79
C ASN A 235 0.77 7.86 -3.43
N ASP A 236 1.27 6.63 -3.30
CA ASP A 236 1.20 5.82 -2.08
C ASP A 236 2.53 5.17 -1.71
N TYR A 237 3.32 4.77 -2.71
CA TYR A 237 4.65 4.20 -2.49
C TYR A 237 5.60 4.65 -3.58
N ILE A 238 6.89 4.74 -3.23
CA ILE A 238 8.01 4.93 -4.15
C ILE A 238 9.04 3.85 -3.83
N PHE A 239 9.71 3.31 -4.85
CA PHE A 239 10.88 2.44 -4.65
C PHE A 239 11.90 2.57 -5.78
N GLU A 240 13.17 2.29 -5.47
CA GLU A 240 14.28 2.32 -6.44
C GLU A 240 14.14 1.19 -7.49
N ILE A 241 14.44 1.55 -8.74
CA ILE A 241 14.70 0.64 -9.85
C ILE A 241 16.22 0.49 -10.03
N PRO A 242 16.77 -0.74 -10.13
CA PRO A 242 18.20 -0.95 -10.31
C PRO A 242 18.76 -0.17 -11.50
N SER A 243 19.84 0.60 -11.27
CA SER A 243 20.39 1.54 -12.27
C SER A 243 20.66 0.88 -13.63
N ALA A 244 21.27 -0.31 -13.65
CA ALA A 244 21.56 -1.01 -14.90
C ALA A 244 20.29 -1.36 -15.71
N TRP A 245 19.21 -1.72 -15.03
CA TRP A 245 17.92 -2.02 -15.66
C TRP A 245 17.24 -0.73 -16.15
N ALA A 246 17.21 0.30 -15.30
CA ALA A 246 16.65 1.62 -15.63
C ALA A 246 17.36 2.30 -16.81
N ASP A 247 18.69 2.24 -16.86
CA ASP A 247 19.48 2.82 -17.95
C ASP A 247 19.20 2.10 -19.28
N THR A 248 19.01 0.78 -19.23
CA THR A 248 18.72 -0.06 -20.40
C THR A 248 17.32 0.17 -20.95
N HIS A 249 16.31 0.20 -20.07
CA HIS A 249 14.90 0.16 -20.48
C HIS A 249 14.17 1.51 -20.38
N LEU A 250 14.59 2.38 -19.45
CA LEU A 250 13.83 3.55 -19.02
C LEU A 250 14.60 4.87 -19.15
N ARG A 251 15.67 4.90 -19.95
CA ARG A 251 16.50 6.11 -20.15
C ARG A 251 17.02 6.70 -18.82
N GLY A 252 17.25 5.85 -17.83
CA GLY A 252 17.76 6.24 -16.52
C GLY A 252 16.71 6.74 -15.54
N ALA A 253 15.41 6.51 -15.77
CA ALA A 253 14.37 6.71 -14.77
C ALA A 253 14.46 5.61 -13.68
N LYS A 254 14.96 5.98 -12.50
CA LYS A 254 15.36 5.05 -11.43
C LYS A 254 14.40 4.96 -10.26
N LEU A 255 13.25 5.63 -10.34
CA LEU A 255 12.20 5.54 -9.32
C LEU A 255 10.97 4.92 -9.93
N ALA A 256 10.30 4.06 -9.19
CA ALA A 256 8.94 3.60 -9.45
C ALA A 256 8.02 4.23 -8.42
N THR A 257 6.83 4.65 -8.86
CA THR A 257 5.76 5.11 -7.97
C THR A 257 4.47 4.37 -8.29
N GLY A 258 3.60 4.26 -7.30
CA GLY A 258 2.28 3.70 -7.51
C GLY A 258 1.35 4.02 -6.36
N ARG A 259 0.11 3.50 -6.46
CA ARG A 259 -0.89 3.56 -5.40
C ARG A 259 -1.76 2.35 -5.39
N TYR A 260 -2.19 1.99 -4.18
CA TYR A 260 -3.25 1.04 -3.98
C TYR A 260 -4.37 1.64 -3.10
N ARG A 261 -5.62 1.26 -3.39
CA ARG A 261 -6.80 1.63 -2.60
C ARG A 261 -7.84 0.55 -2.84
N ASP A 262 -8.44 0.11 -1.74
CA ASP A 262 -9.56 -0.81 -1.71
C ASP A 262 -10.73 -0.34 -2.59
N GLY A 263 -11.58 -1.28 -2.98
CA GLY A 263 -12.68 -1.08 -3.93
C GLY A 263 -12.24 -0.91 -5.38
N GLY A 264 -10.95 -1.08 -5.67
CA GLY A 264 -10.39 -1.05 -7.03
C GLY A 264 -10.24 0.36 -7.61
N TRP A 265 -10.37 1.41 -6.81
CA TRP A 265 -10.33 2.80 -7.29
C TRP A 265 -8.95 3.15 -7.84
N SER A 266 -7.90 2.74 -7.14
CA SER A 266 -6.52 2.97 -7.53
C SER A 266 -5.98 1.93 -8.51
N GLY A 267 -6.78 0.93 -8.87
CA GLY A 267 -6.36 -0.24 -9.63
C GLY A 267 -6.76 -1.51 -8.89
N MET A 268 -7.25 -2.50 -9.63
CA MET A 268 -7.60 -3.83 -9.15
C MET A 268 -6.34 -4.72 -9.08
N GLY A 269 -5.28 -4.15 -8.50
CA GLY A 269 -3.91 -4.67 -8.41
C GLY A 269 -2.89 -3.51 -8.26
N PRO A 270 -1.63 -3.77 -7.84
CA PRO A 270 -0.59 -2.74 -7.72
C PRO A 270 -0.29 -2.03 -9.04
N ASN A 271 0.28 -0.82 -8.95
CA ASN A 271 0.68 -0.02 -10.11
C ASN A 271 2.17 0.29 -10.08
N ILE A 272 2.78 0.44 -11.26
CA ILE A 272 4.17 0.87 -11.43
C ILE A 272 4.23 1.90 -12.55
N PHE A 273 4.54 3.13 -12.17
CA PHE A 273 4.90 4.23 -13.06
C PHE A 273 6.35 4.62 -12.75
N ALA A 274 7.26 4.34 -13.68
CA ALA A 274 8.66 4.67 -13.50
C ALA A 274 8.97 6.08 -13.97
N TYR A 275 9.80 6.81 -13.23
CA TYR A 275 10.08 8.23 -13.44
C TYR A 275 11.47 8.59 -12.91
N GLY A 276 11.93 9.79 -13.28
CA GLY A 276 13.19 10.35 -12.80
C GLY A 276 13.13 11.86 -12.94
N PRO A 277 12.79 12.62 -11.88
CA PRO A 277 12.51 14.05 -12.01
C PRO A 277 13.71 14.83 -12.58
N TRP A 278 14.95 14.39 -12.30
CA TRP A 278 16.17 14.96 -12.89
C TRP A 278 16.25 14.90 -14.43
N LEU A 279 15.43 14.07 -15.08
CA LEU A 279 15.34 13.96 -16.54
C LEU A 279 14.52 15.11 -17.16
N ASP A 280 13.67 15.77 -16.36
CA ASP A 280 12.84 16.91 -16.76
C ASP A 280 13.36 18.25 -16.19
N GLY A 281 14.44 18.21 -15.39
CA GLY A 281 15.10 19.36 -14.77
C GLY A 281 15.67 19.01 -13.40
N SER A 282 16.60 19.79 -12.86
CA SER A 282 17.17 19.53 -11.52
C SER A 282 17.28 20.81 -10.68
N PRO A 283 16.19 21.22 -9.97
CA PRO A 283 14.84 20.64 -10.00
C PRO A 283 14.03 20.98 -11.26
N PRO A 284 13.02 20.17 -11.64
CA PRO A 284 12.00 20.61 -12.59
C PRO A 284 11.23 21.80 -12.03
N ALA A 285 10.67 22.64 -12.91
CA ALA A 285 9.77 23.70 -12.49
C ALA A 285 8.55 23.12 -11.75
N SER A 286 8.03 23.83 -10.75
CA SER A 286 6.78 23.46 -10.09
C SER A 286 5.64 23.28 -11.11
N ASP A 287 4.71 22.38 -10.81
CA ASP A 287 3.58 22.00 -11.66
C ASP A 287 3.95 21.33 -13.00
N THR A 288 5.23 20.96 -13.20
CA THR A 288 5.62 20.15 -14.36
C THR A 288 4.91 18.79 -14.31
N ILE A 289 4.38 18.36 -15.45
CA ILE A 289 3.97 16.97 -15.68
C ILE A 289 5.21 16.19 -16.10
N LEU A 290 5.73 15.36 -15.21
CA LEU A 290 6.96 14.62 -15.42
C LEU A 290 6.75 13.47 -16.41
N ALA A 291 7.80 13.13 -17.16
CA ALA A 291 7.75 11.99 -18.05
C ALA A 291 7.72 10.68 -17.23
N THR A 292 6.73 9.84 -17.51
CA THR A 292 6.56 8.54 -16.82
C THR A 292 6.54 7.37 -17.81
N HIS A 293 7.07 6.23 -17.38
CA HIS A 293 6.92 4.95 -18.06
C HIS A 293 5.91 4.09 -17.29
N LYS A 294 4.75 3.83 -17.90
CA LYS A 294 3.75 2.89 -17.34
C LYS A 294 4.25 1.45 -17.55
N LEU A 295 4.51 0.74 -16.45
CA LEU A 295 5.05 -0.63 -16.46
C LEU A 295 4.06 -1.66 -15.90
N LEU A 296 3.21 -1.24 -14.95
CA LEU A 296 2.15 -2.07 -14.38
C LEU A 296 0.94 -1.17 -14.09
N ALA A 297 -0.23 -1.49 -14.63
CA ALA A 297 -1.45 -0.72 -14.41
C ALA A 297 -2.69 -1.56 -14.71
N TYR A 298 -3.33 -2.09 -13.68
CA TYR A 298 -4.57 -2.86 -13.76
C TYR A 298 -5.81 -1.97 -14.00
N SER A 299 -6.95 -2.59 -14.30
CA SER A 299 -8.25 -1.92 -14.41
C SER A 299 -8.60 -1.18 -13.12
N SER A 300 -9.33 -0.08 -13.22
CA SER A 300 -9.84 0.66 -12.05
C SER A 300 -11.36 0.76 -12.14
N SER A 301 -12.04 0.49 -11.02
CA SER A 301 -13.49 0.66 -10.92
C SER A 301 -13.90 2.12 -11.05
N TYR A 302 -13.06 3.06 -10.58
CA TYR A 302 -13.25 4.50 -10.74
C TYR A 302 -13.21 4.93 -12.21
N ALA A 303 -12.37 4.28 -13.00
CA ALA A 303 -12.29 4.51 -14.45
C ALA A 303 -13.33 3.70 -15.26
N GLY A 304 -14.27 3.03 -14.60
CA GLY A 304 -15.30 2.20 -15.25
C GLY A 304 -14.80 0.88 -15.85
N GLY A 305 -13.61 0.41 -15.45
CA GLY A 305 -13.03 -0.86 -15.88
C GLY A 305 -13.27 -2.02 -14.90
N GLY A 306 -12.87 -3.23 -15.31
CA GLY A 306 -12.95 -4.43 -14.46
C GLY A 306 -12.51 -5.75 -15.12
N ASP A 307 -12.11 -5.73 -16.40
CA ASP A 307 -11.79 -6.96 -17.14
C ASP A 307 -10.30 -7.37 -17.02
N HIS A 308 -9.45 -6.53 -16.45
CA HIS A 308 -8.01 -6.80 -16.30
C HIS A 308 -7.56 -6.53 -14.86
N THR A 309 -7.65 -7.56 -14.01
CA THR A 309 -7.33 -7.48 -12.59
C THR A 309 -6.12 -8.34 -12.27
N LEU A 310 -5.56 -8.14 -11.09
CA LEU A 310 -4.73 -9.15 -10.44
C LEU A 310 -5.51 -10.46 -10.37
N ASP A 311 -4.83 -11.58 -10.60
CA ASP A 311 -5.44 -12.90 -10.42
C ASP A 311 -5.92 -13.06 -8.97
N TYR A 312 -7.16 -13.51 -8.79
CA TYR A 312 -7.82 -13.62 -7.47
C TYR A 312 -7.94 -12.30 -6.69
N TYR A 313 -8.04 -11.18 -7.41
CA TYR A 313 -8.34 -9.87 -6.86
C TYR A 313 -9.61 -9.86 -6.00
N HIS A 314 -9.53 -9.24 -4.82
CA HIS A 314 -10.69 -8.85 -4.02
C HIS A 314 -10.68 -7.33 -3.76
N ASP A 315 -11.88 -6.73 -3.68
CA ASP A 315 -12.01 -5.29 -3.39
C ASP A 315 -11.43 -4.90 -2.02
N SER A 316 -11.26 -5.85 -1.10
CA SER A 316 -10.65 -5.60 0.21
C SER A 316 -9.13 -5.81 0.26
N ASP A 317 -8.50 -6.23 -0.84
CA ASP A 317 -7.03 -6.33 -0.88
C ASP A 317 -6.39 -4.97 -0.56
N ASP A 318 -5.16 -4.97 -0.05
CA ASP A 318 -4.36 -3.76 0.17
C ASP A 318 -2.88 -4.08 -0.09
N TRP A 319 -2.17 -3.20 -0.80
CA TRP A 319 -0.74 -3.36 -1.10
C TRP A 319 0.02 -2.10 -0.70
N ALA A 320 0.54 -2.12 0.53
CA ALA A 320 1.05 -0.95 1.25
C ALA A 320 2.47 -0.51 0.84
N GLY A 321 3.22 -1.34 0.12
CA GLY A 321 4.56 -0.97 -0.33
C GLY A 321 5.14 -1.93 -1.35
N GLY A 322 6.15 -1.47 -2.08
CA GLY A 322 6.85 -2.28 -3.07
C GLY A 322 8.36 -2.07 -3.00
N ALA A 323 9.11 -3.04 -3.51
CA ALA A 323 10.57 -2.95 -3.62
C ALA A 323 11.07 -3.75 -4.82
N TRP A 324 12.16 -3.31 -5.43
CA TRP A 324 12.85 -4.08 -6.44
C TRP A 324 14.05 -4.80 -5.81
N LEU A 325 13.93 -6.11 -5.59
CA LEU A 325 14.95 -6.93 -4.94
C LEU A 325 15.99 -7.42 -5.94
N THR A 326 17.23 -7.49 -5.50
CA THR A 326 18.35 -8.06 -6.28
C THR A 326 19.30 -8.82 -5.36
N ALA A 327 19.50 -10.11 -5.62
CA ALA A 327 20.44 -10.94 -4.86
C ALA A 327 21.38 -11.67 -5.83
N GLY A 328 22.64 -11.25 -5.88
CA GLY A 328 23.58 -11.70 -6.90
C GLY A 328 23.05 -11.45 -8.31
N ALA A 329 22.78 -12.52 -9.06
CA ALA A 329 22.20 -12.46 -10.40
C ALA A 329 20.66 -12.54 -10.43
N LYS A 330 20.01 -12.76 -9.28
CA LYS A 330 18.56 -12.86 -9.17
C LYS A 330 17.93 -11.48 -9.05
N SER A 331 16.72 -11.31 -9.60
CA SER A 331 15.95 -10.08 -9.43
C SER A 331 14.45 -10.34 -9.42
N THR A 332 13.70 -9.51 -8.68
CA THR A 332 12.25 -9.50 -8.67
C THR A 332 11.74 -8.12 -8.29
N VAL A 333 10.52 -7.77 -8.70
CA VAL A 333 9.76 -6.72 -8.01
C VAL A 333 8.83 -7.40 -7.02
N VAL A 334 8.69 -6.85 -5.82
CA VAL A 334 7.73 -7.33 -4.83
C VAL A 334 6.76 -6.24 -4.43
N PHE A 335 5.55 -6.64 -4.08
CA PHE A 335 4.62 -5.85 -3.29
C PHE A 335 4.29 -6.58 -2.01
N VAL A 336 4.23 -5.86 -0.90
CA VAL A 336 3.84 -6.38 0.41
C VAL A 336 2.51 -5.75 0.78
N GLY A 337 1.61 -6.57 1.31
CA GLY A 337 0.24 -6.12 1.54
C GLY A 337 -0.57 -7.05 2.44
N THR A 338 -1.83 -6.68 2.60
CA THR A 338 -2.87 -7.47 3.24
C THR A 338 -3.79 -8.01 2.15
N LYS A 339 -3.78 -9.33 1.93
CA LYS A 339 -4.66 -9.99 0.97
C LYS A 339 -5.98 -10.36 1.65
N GLY A 340 -7.10 -9.99 1.05
CA GLY A 340 -8.42 -10.48 1.45
C GLY A 340 -8.64 -11.92 0.99
N GLY A 341 -9.21 -12.74 1.86
CA GLY A 341 -9.50 -14.15 1.61
C GLY A 341 -10.59 -14.71 2.53
N GLY A 342 -10.59 -16.03 2.71
CA GLY A 342 -11.67 -16.73 3.40
C GLY A 342 -12.92 -16.89 2.54
N ASP A 343 -14.06 -17.17 3.17
CA ASP A 343 -15.29 -17.58 2.47
C ASP A 343 -16.02 -16.41 1.79
N TYR A 344 -15.91 -15.20 2.35
CA TYR A 344 -16.64 -14.02 1.88
C TYR A 344 -15.78 -12.77 1.82
N TRP A 345 -16.17 -11.85 0.94
CA TRP A 345 -15.74 -10.45 0.97
C TRP A 345 -16.93 -9.53 0.73
N TRP A 346 -16.92 -8.36 1.37
CA TRP A 346 -18.06 -7.45 1.33
C TRP A 346 -17.72 -5.98 1.56
N TYR A 347 -18.61 -5.10 1.12
CA TYR A 347 -18.66 -3.70 1.54
C TYR A 347 -19.60 -3.54 2.73
N GLY A 348 -19.09 -3.02 3.83
CA GLY A 348 -19.83 -2.87 5.07
C GLY A 348 -18.90 -2.65 6.23
N TYR A 349 -19.09 -3.44 7.28
CA TYR A 349 -18.36 -3.30 8.52
C TYR A 349 -17.69 -4.61 8.92
N SER A 350 -16.66 -4.55 9.76
CA SER A 350 -16.10 -5.74 10.39
C SER A 350 -17.11 -6.34 11.36
N SER A 351 -17.04 -7.67 11.54
CA SER A 351 -17.77 -8.34 12.62
C SER A 351 -17.04 -8.04 13.93
N PRO A 352 -17.71 -7.49 14.96
CA PRO A 352 -17.07 -7.29 16.26
C PRO A 352 -16.63 -8.59 16.93
N ALA A 353 -17.19 -9.73 16.51
CA ALA A 353 -16.77 -11.06 16.97
C ALA A 353 -15.55 -11.60 16.22
N GLY A 354 -15.16 -10.98 15.09
CA GLY A 354 -14.08 -11.48 14.22
C GLY A 354 -14.35 -12.88 13.66
N ASP A 355 -15.63 -13.27 13.57
CA ASP A 355 -16.09 -14.63 13.27
C ASP A 355 -16.18 -14.95 11.77
N GLY A 356 -15.73 -14.04 10.90
CA GLY A 356 -15.79 -14.22 9.45
C GLY A 356 -17.16 -13.94 8.83
N VAL A 357 -18.18 -13.63 9.63
CA VAL A 357 -19.56 -13.42 9.15
C VAL A 357 -19.73 -11.99 8.60
N PRO A 358 -20.23 -11.81 7.36
CA PRO A 358 -20.39 -10.48 6.76
C PRO A 358 -21.37 -9.58 7.51
N CYS A 359 -20.91 -8.37 7.88
CA CYS A 359 -21.77 -7.26 8.30
C CYS A 359 -21.94 -6.27 7.14
N VAL A 360 -22.83 -6.60 6.20
CA VAL A 360 -23.01 -5.88 4.93
C VAL A 360 -23.71 -4.53 5.13
N HIS A 361 -23.24 -3.49 4.45
CA HIS A 361 -23.98 -2.24 4.33
C HIS A 361 -25.11 -2.38 3.30
N ILE A 362 -26.36 -2.21 3.73
CA ILE A 362 -27.51 -2.19 2.82
C ILE A 362 -27.70 -0.75 2.30
N PRO A 363 -27.59 -0.52 0.98
CA PRO A 363 -27.86 0.77 0.37
C PRO A 363 -29.32 1.21 0.54
N GLN A 364 -29.58 2.52 0.53
CA GLN A 364 -30.95 3.02 0.52
C GLN A 364 -31.64 2.74 -0.84
N PRO A 365 -32.98 2.70 -0.91
CA PRO A 365 -33.69 2.52 -2.17
C PRO A 365 -33.26 3.56 -3.22
N GLY A 366 -32.65 3.11 -4.32
CA GLY A 366 -32.14 3.98 -5.40
C GLY A 366 -30.61 4.12 -5.45
N GLU A 367 -29.88 3.53 -4.51
CA GLU A 367 -28.42 3.38 -4.54
C GLU A 367 -28.04 1.97 -5.06
N ASP A 368 -26.95 1.86 -5.83
CA ASP A 368 -26.48 0.58 -6.38
C ASP A 368 -25.95 -0.38 -5.28
N GLU A 369 -26.10 -1.68 -5.59
CA GLU A 369 -26.25 -2.89 -4.77
C GLU A 369 -25.35 -3.11 -3.53
N PRO A 370 -25.85 -3.88 -2.52
CA PRO A 370 -25.01 -4.42 -1.46
C PRO A 370 -23.97 -5.38 -2.06
N ARG A 371 -22.70 -5.08 -1.80
CA ARG A 371 -21.57 -5.81 -2.36
C ARG A 371 -21.12 -6.88 -1.38
N CYS A 372 -21.80 -8.02 -1.34
CA CYS A 372 -21.37 -9.23 -0.60
C CYS A 372 -21.14 -10.33 -1.62
N TYR A 373 -19.96 -10.94 -1.64
CA TYR A 373 -19.65 -12.02 -2.56
C TYR A 373 -18.99 -13.21 -1.85
N ARG A 374 -19.27 -14.42 -2.35
CA ARG A 374 -18.58 -15.64 -1.96
C ARG A 374 -17.24 -15.73 -2.71
N SER A 375 -16.16 -15.97 -1.99
CA SER A 375 -14.82 -16.06 -2.60
C SER A 375 -14.69 -17.27 -3.56
N SER A 376 -15.45 -18.34 -3.32
CA SER A 376 -15.34 -19.59 -4.09
C SER A 376 -15.80 -19.47 -5.55
N ASP A 377 -16.81 -18.66 -5.81
CA ASP A 377 -17.45 -18.57 -7.13
C ASP A 377 -17.82 -17.13 -7.54
N GLY A 378 -17.52 -16.13 -6.70
CA GLY A 378 -17.85 -14.73 -6.95
C GLY A 378 -19.35 -14.42 -6.93
N SER A 379 -20.20 -15.37 -6.53
CA SER A 379 -21.65 -15.18 -6.47
C SER A 379 -22.03 -14.26 -5.31
N SER A 380 -23.13 -13.53 -5.47
CA SER A 380 -23.64 -12.66 -4.40
C SER A 380 -24.07 -13.47 -3.17
N CYS A 381 -23.72 -13.01 -1.96
CA CYS A 381 -24.13 -13.61 -0.68
C CYS A 381 -25.22 -12.84 0.07
N VAL A 382 -25.84 -11.82 -0.55
CA VAL A 382 -26.81 -10.95 0.13
C VAL A 382 -28.09 -11.66 0.58
N ASP A 383 -28.50 -12.73 -0.11
CA ASP A 383 -29.66 -13.55 0.27
C ASP A 383 -29.40 -14.41 1.51
N ASP A 384 -28.12 -14.67 1.84
CA ASP A 384 -27.71 -15.52 2.96
C ASP A 384 -27.54 -14.74 4.27
N PHE A 385 -27.27 -13.43 4.20
CA PHE A 385 -26.83 -12.64 5.36
C PHE A 385 -27.66 -11.34 5.54
N PRO A 386 -28.53 -11.27 6.56
CA PRO A 386 -29.19 -10.01 6.93
C PRO A 386 -28.20 -9.05 7.59
N THR A 387 -28.52 -7.75 7.58
CA THR A 387 -27.73 -6.71 8.26
C THR A 387 -27.46 -7.03 9.72
N CYS A 388 -26.22 -6.80 10.16
CA CYS A 388 -25.87 -6.83 11.56
C CYS A 388 -26.68 -5.77 12.33
N THR A 389 -27.50 -6.20 13.29
CA THR A 389 -28.27 -5.33 14.17
C THR A 389 -27.55 -5.18 15.51
N GLY A 390 -27.26 -3.95 15.93
CA GLY A 390 -26.89 -3.66 17.33
C GLY A 390 -25.44 -3.29 17.64
N TYR A 391 -24.59 -3.02 16.64
CA TYR A 391 -23.22 -2.58 16.90
C TYR A 391 -23.04 -1.10 16.54
N ALA A 392 -22.39 -0.35 17.43
CA ALA A 392 -21.88 0.99 17.12
C ALA A 392 -20.67 0.78 16.21
N ILE A 393 -20.93 0.58 14.92
CA ILE A 393 -19.88 0.21 13.95
C ILE A 393 -19.34 1.48 13.34
N ASP A 394 -18.26 1.96 13.93
CA ASP A 394 -17.41 2.94 13.28
C ASP A 394 -16.67 2.27 12.13
N SER A 395 -16.65 2.98 11.01
CA SER A 395 -15.81 2.72 9.83
C SER A 395 -16.30 1.65 8.85
N LYS A 396 -17.11 2.14 7.90
CA LYS A 396 -17.58 1.42 6.71
C LYS A 396 -16.44 1.30 5.69
N GLY A 397 -16.24 0.11 5.13
CA GLY A 397 -15.21 -0.14 4.11
C GLY A 397 -15.33 -1.53 3.48
N TRP A 398 -14.29 -1.94 2.76
CA TRP A 398 -14.17 -3.28 2.21
C TRP A 398 -13.55 -4.26 3.21
N TRP A 399 -14.20 -5.41 3.38
CA TRP A 399 -13.86 -6.44 4.35
C TRP A 399 -13.79 -7.82 3.69
N SER A 400 -13.09 -8.73 4.34
CA SER A 400 -13.02 -10.15 4.00
C SER A 400 -13.19 -10.98 5.26
N SER A 401 -13.63 -12.23 5.12
CA SER A 401 -13.75 -13.17 6.24
C SER A 401 -12.41 -13.43 6.89
N ARG A 402 -11.33 -13.35 6.09
CA ARG A 402 -9.96 -13.45 6.54
C ARG A 402 -9.08 -12.47 5.78
N PHE A 403 -8.05 -11.98 6.45
CA PHE A 403 -6.94 -11.29 5.84
C PHE A 403 -5.63 -12.02 6.16
N ASP A 404 -4.73 -12.08 5.19
CA ASP A 404 -3.39 -12.63 5.36
C ASP A 404 -2.35 -11.59 4.91
N ALA A 405 -1.24 -11.44 5.64
CA ALA A 405 -0.12 -10.64 5.17
C ALA A 405 0.68 -11.41 4.10
N GLN A 406 0.91 -10.80 2.94
CA GLN A 406 1.55 -11.46 1.80
C GLN A 406 2.61 -10.60 1.12
N ILE A 407 3.60 -11.27 0.53
CA ILE A 407 4.53 -10.74 -0.47
C ILE A 407 4.19 -11.37 -1.82
N ILE A 408 3.95 -10.57 -2.85
CA ILE A 408 3.72 -11.04 -4.23
C ILE A 408 4.88 -10.65 -5.14
N PHE A 409 5.29 -11.55 -6.02
CA PHE A 409 6.54 -11.45 -6.78
C PHE A 409 6.29 -11.29 -8.27
N TYR A 410 6.72 -10.18 -8.87
CA TYR A 410 6.61 -9.86 -10.29
C TYR A 410 7.93 -10.01 -11.02
N ASN A 411 7.87 -10.54 -12.25
CA ASN A 411 9.03 -10.76 -13.09
C ASN A 411 9.49 -9.45 -13.76
N PRO A 412 10.73 -8.96 -13.52
CA PRO A 412 11.25 -7.77 -14.18
C PRO A 412 11.27 -7.83 -15.72
N ALA A 413 11.37 -9.03 -16.30
CA ALA A 413 11.31 -9.21 -17.75
C ALA A 413 9.93 -8.87 -18.32
N ASP A 414 8.86 -9.05 -17.54
CA ASP A 414 7.51 -8.67 -17.97
C ASP A 414 7.37 -7.15 -18.01
N LEU A 415 7.96 -6.43 -17.06
CA LEU A 415 7.99 -4.96 -17.09
C LEU A 415 8.81 -4.44 -18.28
N ALA A 416 9.90 -5.13 -18.64
CA ALA A 416 10.66 -4.81 -19.86
C ALA A 416 9.84 -5.08 -21.13
N ALA A 417 9.06 -6.16 -21.15
CA ALA A 417 8.14 -6.48 -22.24
C ALA A 417 7.05 -5.42 -22.41
N VAL A 418 6.49 -4.90 -21.30
CA VAL A 418 5.55 -3.76 -21.32
C VAL A 418 6.22 -2.53 -21.90
N LYS A 419 7.43 -2.18 -21.42
CA LYS A 419 8.19 -1.04 -21.94
C LYS A 419 8.51 -1.15 -23.44
N ASN A 420 8.66 -2.37 -23.95
CA ASN A 420 8.94 -2.66 -25.35
C ASN A 420 7.67 -2.81 -26.21
N GLY A 421 6.47 -2.72 -25.61
CA GLY A 421 5.20 -2.88 -26.31
C GLY A 421 4.88 -4.32 -26.74
N THR A 422 5.53 -5.32 -26.13
CA THR A 422 5.24 -6.75 -26.38
C THR A 422 4.33 -7.36 -25.32
N LYS A 423 4.02 -6.60 -24.27
CA LYS A 423 2.96 -6.88 -23.29
C LYS A 423 2.18 -5.60 -23.01
N GLU A 424 0.91 -5.72 -22.68
CA GLU A 424 0.10 -4.62 -22.15
C GLU A 424 0.38 -4.43 -20.66
N SER A 425 0.18 -3.21 -20.13
CA SER A 425 0.55 -2.88 -18.75
C SER A 425 -0.24 -3.63 -17.67
N TYR A 426 -1.35 -4.30 -18.02
CA TYR A 426 -2.17 -5.10 -17.11
C TYR A 426 -1.92 -6.61 -17.23
N GLU A 427 -1.06 -7.04 -18.15
CA GLU A 427 -0.75 -8.46 -18.37
C GLU A 427 0.26 -9.07 -17.39
N PRO A 428 1.27 -8.34 -16.85
CA PRO A 428 2.15 -8.93 -15.85
C PRO A 428 1.34 -9.35 -14.63
N GLN A 429 1.52 -10.60 -14.20
CA GLN A 429 0.93 -11.17 -12.97
C GLN A 429 2.07 -11.62 -12.04
N PRO A 430 1.83 -11.74 -10.73
CA PRO A 430 2.80 -12.36 -9.84
C PRO A 430 3.09 -13.79 -10.26
N TYR A 431 4.37 -14.19 -10.28
CA TYR A 431 4.77 -15.57 -10.52
C TYR A 431 4.86 -16.40 -9.25
N ALA A 432 4.89 -15.76 -8.08
CA ALA A 432 4.92 -16.40 -6.78
C ALA A 432 4.31 -15.49 -5.71
N THR A 433 3.91 -16.12 -4.59
CA THR A 433 3.45 -15.45 -3.38
C THR A 433 4.14 -16.07 -2.17
N LEU A 434 4.34 -15.28 -1.12
CA LEU A 434 4.83 -15.71 0.19
C LEU A 434 3.87 -15.18 1.25
N ASP A 435 3.26 -16.10 2.01
CA ASP A 435 2.54 -15.76 3.23
C ASP A 435 3.55 -15.44 4.34
N ILE A 436 3.39 -14.27 4.98
CA ILE A 436 4.24 -13.82 6.08
C ILE A 436 3.46 -13.63 7.39
N ASP A 437 2.20 -14.03 7.44
CA ASP A 437 1.30 -13.76 8.56
C ASP A 437 1.81 -14.40 9.86
N GLU A 438 2.36 -15.62 9.77
CA GLU A 438 2.97 -16.33 10.90
C GLU A 438 4.22 -15.65 11.47
N ARG A 439 4.78 -14.65 10.77
CA ARG A 439 5.94 -13.87 11.23
C ARG A 439 5.53 -12.61 11.98
N LEU A 440 4.27 -12.20 11.86
CA LEU A 440 3.74 -11.00 12.48
C LEU A 440 3.32 -11.29 13.92
N PHE A 441 3.34 -10.26 14.76
CA PHE A 441 2.87 -10.34 16.14
C PHE A 441 1.34 -10.36 16.20
N LEU A 442 0.69 -9.72 15.24
CA LEU A 442 -0.77 -9.56 15.11
C LEU A 442 -1.43 -9.06 16.40
N SER A 443 -0.66 -8.39 17.24
CA SER A 443 -1.11 -7.87 18.53
C SER A 443 -2.18 -6.81 18.27
N TRP A 444 -3.29 -6.89 19.01
CA TRP A 444 -4.37 -5.91 18.89
C TRP A 444 -4.37 -5.01 20.13
N PRO A 445 -4.27 -3.68 19.98
CA PRO A 445 -4.49 -2.78 21.10
C PRO A 445 -5.97 -2.88 21.54
N SER A 446 -6.22 -3.32 22.77
CA SER A 446 -7.57 -3.59 23.28
C SER A 446 -8.45 -2.35 23.48
N ASP A 447 -7.88 -1.14 23.40
CA ASP A 447 -8.50 0.11 23.85
C ASP A 447 -8.52 1.24 22.80
N THR A 448 -8.39 0.94 21.51
CA THR A 448 -8.31 1.98 20.47
C THR A 448 -9.38 1.80 19.39
N ASP A 449 -10.09 2.89 19.06
CA ASP A 449 -10.99 3.05 17.92
C ASP A 449 -10.19 3.02 16.60
N ILE A 450 -9.59 1.87 16.29
CA ILE A 450 -8.82 1.66 15.07
C ILE A 450 -9.73 0.96 14.04
N ASP A 451 -9.93 1.60 12.90
CA ASP A 451 -10.62 1.02 11.73
C ASP A 451 -9.76 -0.06 11.05
N CYS A 452 -9.52 -1.16 11.75
CA CYS A 452 -8.75 -2.27 11.21
C CYS A 452 -9.38 -3.64 11.45
N GLY A 453 -10.49 -3.73 12.19
CA GLY A 453 -11.15 -5.00 12.50
C GLY A 453 -10.32 -5.87 13.45
N THR A 454 -10.83 -7.04 13.86
CA THR A 454 -10.16 -7.89 14.85
C THR A 454 -9.99 -9.32 14.37
N GLY A 455 -9.10 -10.08 15.03
CA GLY A 455 -8.86 -11.49 14.73
C GLY A 455 -8.48 -11.72 13.27
N ASP A 456 -9.09 -12.74 12.65
CA ASP A 456 -8.86 -13.08 11.24
C ASP A 456 -9.30 -11.96 10.28
N GLN A 457 -10.26 -11.13 10.69
CA GLN A 457 -10.77 -9.99 9.91
C GLN A 457 -9.93 -8.71 10.09
N ARG A 458 -8.77 -8.78 10.75
CA ARG A 458 -7.88 -7.63 10.89
C ARG A 458 -7.22 -7.27 9.55
N LYS A 459 -7.55 -6.11 8.96
CA LYS A 459 -7.04 -5.64 7.65
C LYS A 459 -5.72 -4.88 7.71
N CYS A 460 -5.43 -4.14 8.79
CA CYS A 460 -4.19 -3.36 8.89
C CYS A 460 -3.04 -4.20 9.45
N ARG A 461 -2.47 -5.06 8.61
CA ARG A 461 -1.37 -5.96 8.97
C ARG A 461 -0.03 -5.34 8.64
N THR A 462 0.21 -5.03 7.36
CA THR A 462 1.50 -4.51 6.87
C THR A 462 1.43 -3.01 6.57
N GLY A 463 2.60 -2.39 6.48
CA GLY A 463 2.81 -1.00 6.06
C GLY A 463 3.95 -0.91 5.05
N ALA A 464 4.65 0.22 5.07
CA ALA A 464 5.73 0.50 4.12
C ALA A 464 6.86 -0.54 4.13
N VAL A 465 7.57 -0.59 3.00
CA VAL A 465 8.67 -1.51 2.71
C VAL A 465 9.91 -0.70 2.33
N ALA A 466 11.08 -1.14 2.79
CA ALA A 466 12.36 -0.60 2.34
C ALA A 466 13.34 -1.73 2.02
N TYR A 467 14.28 -1.47 1.12
CA TYR A 467 15.25 -2.46 0.70
C TYR A 467 16.67 -1.91 0.74
N ASP A 468 17.52 -2.56 1.55
CA ASP A 468 18.95 -2.40 1.48
C ASP A 468 19.49 -3.30 0.38
N ARG A 469 19.72 -2.71 -0.80
CA ARG A 469 20.27 -3.43 -1.95
C ARG A 469 21.71 -3.91 -1.73
N ALA A 470 22.49 -3.17 -0.94
CA ALA A 470 23.91 -3.46 -0.78
C ALA A 470 24.15 -4.71 0.06
N ASN A 471 23.33 -4.90 1.11
CA ASN A 471 23.45 -6.03 2.02
C ASN A 471 22.32 -7.07 1.85
N GLY A 472 21.30 -6.76 1.06
CA GLY A 472 20.20 -7.68 0.75
C GLY A 472 19.13 -7.76 1.85
N PHE A 473 18.94 -6.72 2.65
CA PHE A 473 17.91 -6.72 3.68
C PHE A 473 16.60 -6.11 3.20
N LEU A 474 15.51 -6.84 3.35
CA LEU A 474 14.14 -6.36 3.16
C LEU A 474 13.53 -6.01 4.52
N TYR A 475 13.12 -4.76 4.68
CA TYR A 475 12.44 -4.25 5.87
C TYR A 475 10.95 -4.09 5.57
N VAL A 476 10.09 -4.62 6.42
CA VAL A 476 8.62 -4.49 6.31
C VAL A 476 8.07 -4.01 7.64
N LEU A 477 7.21 -2.99 7.61
CA LEU A 477 6.48 -2.56 8.80
C LEU A 477 5.27 -3.47 9.04
N GLU A 478 5.13 -4.00 10.25
CA GLU A 478 3.86 -4.46 10.80
C GLU A 478 3.20 -3.28 11.51
N ARG A 479 1.98 -2.92 11.14
CA ARG A 479 1.26 -1.81 11.79
C ARG A 479 0.65 -2.28 13.12
N PHE A 480 0.49 -1.37 14.08
CA PHE A 480 -0.24 -1.61 15.34
C PHE A 480 0.17 -2.89 16.09
N SER A 481 1.48 -3.10 16.25
CA SER A 481 2.02 -4.33 16.85
C SER A 481 2.70 -4.08 18.19
N ASP A 482 3.34 -2.92 18.36
CA ASP A 482 3.86 -2.45 19.65
C ASP A 482 2.92 -1.34 20.16
N GLU A 483 1.81 -1.74 20.76
CA GLU A 483 0.64 -0.88 21.04
C GLU A 483 0.13 -0.25 19.73
N ALA A 484 0.11 1.08 19.62
CA ALA A 484 -0.26 1.76 18.39
C ALA A 484 0.92 1.90 17.40
N LYS A 485 2.17 1.60 17.80
CA LYS A 485 3.34 1.77 16.95
C LYS A 485 3.57 0.56 16.04
N PRO A 486 4.18 0.78 14.87
CA PRO A 486 4.69 -0.30 14.06
C PRO A 486 5.92 -1.02 14.66
N VAL A 487 6.15 -2.24 14.20
CA VAL A 487 7.39 -3.02 14.39
C VAL A 487 8.02 -3.26 13.02
N VAL A 488 9.35 -3.26 12.93
CA VAL A 488 10.08 -3.52 11.68
C VAL A 488 10.50 -4.99 11.66
N HIS A 489 10.06 -5.72 10.64
CA HIS A 489 10.47 -7.09 10.35
C HIS A 489 11.56 -7.10 9.28
N VAL A 490 12.52 -8.01 9.40
CA VAL A 490 13.71 -8.07 8.54
C VAL A 490 13.86 -9.45 7.92
N TRP A 491 14.06 -9.49 6.60
CA TRP A 491 14.47 -10.67 5.86
C TRP A 491 15.80 -10.43 5.14
N GLN A 492 16.66 -11.44 5.11
CA GLN A 492 17.76 -11.53 4.17
C GLN A 492 17.22 -12.06 2.83
N VAL A 493 17.65 -11.45 1.73
CA VAL A 493 17.42 -11.95 0.37
C VAL A 493 18.71 -12.61 -0.14
N GLU A 494 18.65 -13.89 -0.53
CA GLU A 494 19.81 -14.74 -0.87
C GLU A 494 19.93 -15.18 -2.34
#